data_AF-A0A502XEI4-F1
#
_entry.id   AF-A0A502XEI4-F1
#
_cell.length_a   1.000
_cell.length_b   1.000
_cell.length_c   1.000
_cell.angle_alpha   90.00
_cell.angle_beta   90.00
_cell.angle_gamma   90.00
#
_symmetry.space_group_name_H-M   'P 1'
#
loop_
_entity.id
_entity.type
_entity.pdbx_description
1 polymer ?
#
loop_
_entity_poly.entity_id
_entity_poly.type
_entity_poly.pdbx_seq_one_letter_code
_entity_poly.pdbx_strand_id
1 'polypeptide(L)'
;MKMTTEEAFIKVLQMHGIEHAFGIIGSAMMPVSDLFPKAGIKFWDCAHETNAGLICDGYSRVTGKMAMAIAQNGPGVTGFVTAIKTAYWNHTPMLLVSPQAANKTIGQGGFQEVEQMALFEDMVCYQEEVRDPSRMAEVLNRVISKAWRGCAPAQINVPRDFWTHVIDIELPQIVRLERPAGGKQAIAEAAKLLSEANFPVILNGAGVVIGDAIAVSAALAERLDAPVCSGYQHNDAFPGSHRLAVGPLGYNGSKAAMELIIKADVVLALGTRLNPFSTLPGYGIDYWPKQAKIIQVDINADRIGLTKTVSVGICGDAKQVAQQILEQLDA
;
A
#
# COMPACT_ATOMS: atom_id res chain seq x y z
N MET A 1 -29.86 -9.42 -11.83
CA MET A 1 -30.24 -10.60 -11.01
C MET A 1 -30.78 -10.11 -9.68
N LYS A 2 -31.71 -10.82 -9.04
CA LYS A 2 -32.18 -10.44 -7.70
C LYS A 2 -31.38 -11.15 -6.62
N MET A 3 -30.89 -10.40 -5.65
CA MET A 3 -30.21 -10.91 -4.45
C MET A 3 -30.31 -9.89 -3.31
N THR A 4 -29.94 -10.28 -2.10
CA THR A 4 -29.84 -9.33 -0.99
C THR A 4 -28.58 -8.45 -1.11
N THR A 5 -28.55 -7.30 -0.43
CA THR A 5 -27.36 -6.45 -0.39
C THR A 5 -26.15 -7.14 0.23
N GLU A 6 -26.36 -8.03 1.21
CA GLU A 6 -25.30 -8.86 1.80
C GLU A 6 -24.76 -9.88 0.80
N GLU A 7 -25.64 -10.56 0.06
CA GLU A 7 -25.23 -11.50 -0.99
C GLU A 7 -24.40 -10.78 -2.05
N ALA A 8 -24.80 -9.57 -2.45
CA ALA A 8 -24.05 -8.72 -3.38
C ALA A 8 -22.67 -8.35 -2.83
N PHE A 9 -22.61 -7.90 -1.59
CA PHE A 9 -21.36 -7.56 -0.91
C PHE A 9 -20.39 -8.76 -0.87
N ILE A 10 -20.89 -9.92 -0.45
CA ILE A 10 -20.12 -11.17 -0.42
C ILE A 10 -19.63 -11.58 -1.81
N LYS A 11 -20.48 -11.51 -2.84
CA LYS A 11 -20.10 -11.88 -4.20
C LYS A 11 -18.95 -11.02 -4.72
N VAL A 12 -18.98 -9.71 -4.45
CA VAL A 12 -17.87 -8.83 -4.84
C VAL A 12 -16.59 -9.14 -4.07
N LEU A 13 -16.66 -9.45 -2.76
CA LEU A 13 -15.48 -9.91 -2.01
C LEU A 13 -14.88 -11.18 -2.63
N GLN A 14 -15.72 -12.16 -2.97
CA GLN A 14 -15.29 -13.41 -3.63
C GLN A 14 -14.65 -13.15 -4.99
N MET A 15 -15.23 -12.26 -5.81
CA MET A 15 -14.68 -11.89 -7.13
C MET A 15 -13.29 -11.22 -7.03
N HIS A 16 -13.01 -10.53 -5.92
CA HIS A 16 -11.69 -9.96 -5.62
C HIS A 16 -10.74 -10.92 -4.89
N GLY A 17 -11.22 -12.11 -4.49
CA GLY A 17 -10.43 -13.10 -3.75
C GLY A 17 -10.17 -12.72 -2.30
N ILE A 18 -11.04 -11.93 -1.68
CA ILE A 18 -10.94 -11.56 -0.26
C ILE A 18 -11.56 -12.68 0.58
N GLU A 19 -10.69 -13.47 1.21
CA GLU A 19 -11.04 -14.69 1.96
C GLU A 19 -10.94 -14.50 3.49
N HIS A 20 -10.36 -13.38 3.93
CA HIS A 20 -10.09 -13.13 5.34
C HIS A 20 -10.62 -11.78 5.80
N ALA A 21 -11.28 -11.81 6.96
CA ALA A 21 -11.78 -10.63 7.66
C ALA A 21 -11.24 -10.63 9.09
N PHE A 22 -10.72 -9.50 9.55
CA PHE A 22 -10.16 -9.32 10.89
C PHE A 22 -10.92 -8.23 11.63
N GLY A 23 -11.34 -8.48 12.87
CA GLY A 23 -12.07 -7.45 13.62
C GLY A 23 -12.88 -7.96 14.79
N ILE A 24 -13.87 -7.14 15.17
CA ILE A 24 -14.91 -7.45 16.16
C ILE A 24 -16.26 -7.11 15.52
N ILE A 25 -17.13 -8.10 15.34
CA ILE A 25 -18.43 -7.87 14.72
C ILE A 25 -19.42 -7.33 15.76
N GLY A 26 -20.14 -6.28 15.39
CA GLY A 26 -21.32 -5.83 16.11
C GLY A 26 -22.59 -5.87 15.23
N SER A 27 -23.69 -5.41 15.81
CA SER A 27 -25.04 -5.48 15.25
C SER A 27 -25.23 -4.78 13.89
N ALA A 28 -24.29 -3.92 13.48
CA ALA A 28 -24.33 -3.23 12.19
C ALA A 28 -23.83 -4.08 11.02
N MET A 29 -23.09 -5.18 11.28
CA MET A 29 -22.58 -6.09 10.25
C MET A 29 -23.04 -7.54 10.40
N MET A 30 -23.85 -7.84 11.42
CA MET A 30 -24.39 -9.19 11.63
C MET A 30 -25.02 -9.82 10.37
N PRO A 31 -25.85 -9.11 9.57
CA PRO A 31 -26.44 -9.68 8.36
C PRO A 31 -25.41 -10.20 7.36
N VAL A 32 -24.30 -9.46 7.19
CA VAL A 32 -23.21 -9.85 6.28
C VAL A 32 -22.40 -11.00 6.88
N SER A 33 -22.07 -10.93 8.18
CA SER A 33 -21.23 -11.93 8.81
C SER A 33 -21.85 -13.33 8.89
N ASP A 34 -23.19 -13.42 8.90
CA ASP A 34 -23.90 -14.70 8.84
C ASP A 34 -23.59 -15.49 7.56
N LEU A 35 -23.26 -14.79 6.47
CA LEU A 35 -22.91 -15.40 5.19
C LEU A 35 -21.44 -15.85 5.12
N PHE A 36 -20.55 -15.40 6.00
CA PHE A 36 -19.11 -15.69 5.92
C PHE A 36 -18.78 -17.18 5.83
N PRO A 37 -19.34 -18.08 6.68
CA PRO A 37 -19.01 -19.51 6.62
C PRO A 37 -19.40 -20.14 5.28
N LYS A 38 -20.59 -19.81 4.76
CA LYS A 38 -21.07 -20.32 3.46
C LYS A 38 -20.30 -19.71 2.29
N ALA A 39 -19.78 -18.51 2.46
CA ALA A 39 -19.00 -17.78 1.46
C ALA A 39 -17.52 -18.20 1.39
N GLY A 40 -17.04 -19.01 2.34
CA GLY A 40 -15.63 -19.33 2.47
C GLY A 40 -14.78 -18.17 2.99
N ILE A 41 -15.40 -17.18 3.62
CA ILE A 41 -14.70 -16.06 4.26
C ILE A 41 -14.41 -16.47 5.71
N LYS A 42 -13.14 -16.51 6.08
CA LYS A 42 -12.73 -16.76 7.45
C LYS A 42 -12.68 -15.46 8.23
N PHE A 43 -13.56 -15.34 9.21
CA PHE A 43 -13.52 -14.27 10.19
C PHE A 43 -12.58 -14.62 11.35
N TRP A 44 -11.69 -13.70 11.65
CA TRP A 44 -10.75 -13.76 12.75
C TRP A 44 -11.17 -12.77 13.82
N ASP A 45 -11.89 -13.29 14.81
CA ASP A 45 -12.30 -12.52 15.98
C ASP A 45 -11.08 -12.13 16.82
N CYS A 46 -10.98 -10.85 17.13
CA CYS A 46 -9.82 -10.27 17.80
C CYS A 46 -10.25 -9.59 19.10
N ALA A 47 -9.36 -9.52 20.10
CA ALA A 47 -9.70 -8.87 21.37
C ALA A 47 -9.82 -7.33 21.29
N HIS A 48 -9.27 -6.71 20.23
CA HIS A 48 -9.32 -5.26 20.00
C HIS A 48 -9.11 -4.94 18.52
N GLU A 49 -9.80 -3.92 18.00
CA GLU A 49 -9.76 -3.53 16.59
C GLU A 49 -8.37 -3.08 16.13
N THR A 50 -7.61 -2.33 16.95
CA THR A 50 -6.20 -2.04 16.68
C THR A 50 -5.40 -3.30 16.31
N ASN A 51 -5.55 -4.38 17.09
CA ASN A 51 -4.82 -5.62 16.85
C ASN A 51 -5.32 -6.30 15.56
N ALA A 52 -6.64 -6.33 15.35
CA ALA A 52 -7.22 -6.84 14.11
C ALA A 52 -6.67 -6.12 12.87
N GLY A 53 -6.59 -4.79 12.92
CA GLY A 53 -6.09 -3.99 11.81
C GLY A 53 -4.60 -4.25 11.55
N LEU A 54 -3.79 -4.37 12.61
CA LEU A 54 -2.36 -4.69 12.49
C LEU A 54 -2.12 -6.12 11.96
N ILE A 55 -2.96 -7.08 12.35
CA ILE A 55 -2.93 -8.45 11.78
C ILE A 55 -3.29 -8.40 10.29
N CYS A 56 -4.32 -7.62 9.93
CA CYS A 56 -4.74 -7.45 8.53
C CYS A 56 -3.63 -6.82 7.67
N ASP A 57 -2.92 -5.81 8.20
CA ASP A 57 -1.73 -5.22 7.56
C ASP A 57 -0.62 -6.27 7.36
N GLY A 58 -0.23 -6.96 8.44
CA GLY A 58 0.79 -8.01 8.39
C GLY A 58 0.46 -9.13 7.40
N TYR A 59 -0.78 -9.64 7.44
CA TYR A 59 -1.27 -10.66 6.51
C TYR A 59 -1.13 -10.19 5.05
N SER A 60 -1.59 -8.97 4.77
CA SER A 60 -1.62 -8.46 3.40
C SER A 60 -0.22 -8.28 2.83
N ARG A 61 0.73 -7.80 3.64
CA ARG A 61 2.14 -7.65 3.21
C ARG A 61 2.85 -8.97 3.00
N VAL A 62 2.66 -9.95 3.90
CA VAL A 62 3.36 -11.24 3.83
C VAL A 62 2.83 -12.12 2.71
N THR A 63 1.51 -12.07 2.46
CA THR A 63 0.87 -12.95 1.46
C THR A 63 0.71 -12.30 0.09
N GLY A 64 0.79 -10.98 0.00
CA GLY A 64 0.41 -10.23 -1.20
C GLY A 64 -1.09 -10.28 -1.52
N LYS A 65 -1.93 -10.81 -0.61
CA LYS A 65 -3.39 -10.88 -0.76
C LYS A 65 -4.06 -9.83 0.12
N MET A 66 -5.02 -9.09 -0.43
CA MET A 66 -5.82 -8.13 0.35
C MET A 66 -6.72 -8.86 1.35
N ALA A 67 -6.84 -8.31 2.55
CA ALA A 67 -7.84 -8.71 3.53
C ALA A 67 -8.72 -7.52 3.96
N MET A 68 -9.80 -7.84 4.67
CA MET A 68 -10.79 -6.88 5.15
C MET A 68 -10.60 -6.63 6.65
N ALA A 69 -10.55 -5.35 7.04
CA ALA A 69 -10.71 -4.91 8.43
C ALA A 69 -12.17 -4.44 8.63
N ILE A 70 -12.85 -5.01 9.63
CA ILE A 70 -14.28 -4.78 9.87
C ILE A 70 -14.56 -4.61 11.36
N ALA A 71 -15.39 -3.64 11.75
CA ALA A 71 -15.79 -3.45 13.14
C ALA A 71 -17.21 -2.90 13.26
N GLN A 72 -17.71 -2.73 14.49
CA GLN A 72 -18.96 -2.02 14.76
C GLN A 72 -18.81 -0.51 14.49
N ASN A 73 -19.89 0.14 14.02
CA ASN A 73 -19.92 1.61 13.86
C ASN A 73 -19.60 2.33 15.17
N GLY A 74 -18.98 3.51 15.07
CA GLY A 74 -18.64 4.32 16.24
C GLY A 74 -17.41 3.78 16.96
N PRO A 75 -17.52 3.33 18.24
CA PRO A 75 -16.35 2.94 19.03
C PRO A 75 -15.49 1.85 18.38
N GLY A 76 -16.10 0.86 17.71
CA GLY A 76 -15.32 -0.24 17.12
C GLY A 76 -14.42 0.27 15.99
N VAL A 77 -15.01 0.92 15.00
CA VAL A 77 -14.28 1.51 13.86
C VAL A 77 -13.24 2.54 14.33
N THR A 78 -13.47 3.31 15.40
CA THR A 78 -12.43 4.22 15.93
C THR A 78 -11.17 3.50 16.43
N GLY A 79 -11.29 2.24 16.87
CA GLY A 79 -10.16 1.40 17.24
C GLY A 79 -9.21 1.08 16.07
N PHE A 80 -9.63 1.28 14.82
CA PHE A 80 -8.77 1.06 13.66
C PHE A 80 -7.86 2.24 13.29
N VAL A 81 -8.03 3.43 13.89
CA VAL A 81 -7.28 4.66 13.52
C VAL A 81 -5.78 4.40 13.42
N THR A 82 -5.17 3.84 14.48
CA THR A 82 -3.74 3.55 14.51
C THR A 82 -3.34 2.54 13.42
N ALA A 83 -4.07 1.45 13.30
CA ALA A 83 -3.73 0.37 12.39
C ALA A 83 -3.86 0.79 10.91
N ILE A 84 -4.89 1.55 10.56
CA ILE A 84 -5.11 2.00 9.18
C ILE A 84 -4.07 3.05 8.79
N LYS A 85 -3.70 3.97 9.69
CA LYS A 85 -2.62 4.92 9.41
C LYS A 85 -1.26 4.22 9.27
N THR A 86 -1.01 3.18 10.07
CA THR A 86 0.17 2.32 9.91
C THR A 86 0.18 1.64 8.53
N ALA A 87 -0.92 0.99 8.13
CA ALA A 87 -1.06 0.34 6.83
C ALA A 87 -0.90 1.32 5.66
N TYR A 88 -1.41 2.55 5.78
CA TYR A 88 -1.25 3.60 4.78
C TYR A 88 0.22 3.92 4.52
N TRP A 89 1.01 4.12 5.59
CA TRP A 89 2.44 4.40 5.46
C TRP A 89 3.30 3.19 5.09
N ASN A 90 2.77 1.99 5.30
CA ASN A 90 3.34 0.72 4.85
C ASN A 90 3.00 0.38 3.40
N HIS A 91 2.17 1.19 2.73
CA HIS A 91 1.69 0.96 1.38
C HIS A 91 0.87 -0.33 1.21
N THR A 92 0.08 -0.67 2.23
CA THR A 92 -0.66 -1.93 2.26
C THR A 92 -2.07 -1.77 1.68
N PRO A 93 -2.43 -2.45 0.58
CA PRO A 93 -3.78 -2.46 0.06
C PRO A 93 -4.69 -3.27 1.02
N MET A 94 -5.63 -2.58 1.66
CA MET A 94 -6.56 -3.15 2.65
C MET A 94 -7.96 -2.58 2.44
N LEU A 95 -8.99 -3.41 2.66
CA LEU A 95 -10.38 -2.96 2.69
C LEU A 95 -10.80 -2.63 4.12
N LEU A 96 -11.07 -1.36 4.41
CA LEU A 96 -11.71 -0.93 5.64
C LEU A 96 -13.23 -0.88 5.42
N VAL A 97 -13.99 -1.65 6.18
CA VAL A 97 -15.46 -1.57 6.19
C VAL A 97 -15.91 -0.86 7.45
N SER A 98 -16.47 0.34 7.28
CA SER A 98 -17.07 1.10 8.36
C SER A 98 -18.60 1.04 8.26
N PRO A 99 -19.28 0.32 9.15
CA PRO A 99 -20.73 0.40 9.21
C PRO A 99 -21.12 1.79 9.73
N GLN A 100 -22.28 2.30 9.34
CA GLN A 100 -22.81 3.59 9.77
C GLN A 100 -24.16 3.40 10.47
N ALA A 101 -24.50 4.34 11.36
CA ALA A 101 -25.83 4.39 11.95
C ALA A 101 -26.92 4.44 10.86
N ALA A 102 -28.15 4.04 11.21
CA ALA A 102 -29.25 4.08 10.25
C ALA A 102 -29.53 5.54 9.85
N ASN A 103 -29.75 5.79 8.55
CA ASN A 103 -29.90 7.15 8.03
C ASN A 103 -30.97 7.97 8.77
N LYS A 104 -32.08 7.33 9.18
CA LYS A 104 -33.18 7.99 9.89
C LYS A 104 -32.83 8.48 11.31
N THR A 105 -31.77 7.94 11.91
CA THR A 105 -31.42 8.21 13.32
C THR A 105 -30.14 9.02 13.48
N ILE A 106 -29.38 9.25 12.41
CA ILE A 106 -28.16 10.09 12.46
C ILE A 106 -28.53 11.50 12.93
N GLY A 107 -27.73 12.05 13.84
CA GLY A 107 -27.93 13.37 14.43
C GLY A 107 -28.90 13.41 15.62
N GLN A 108 -29.41 12.25 16.06
CA GLN A 108 -30.30 12.16 17.23
C GLN A 108 -29.55 11.91 18.54
N GLY A 109 -28.21 11.77 18.50
CA GLY A 109 -27.38 11.59 19.69
C GLY A 109 -27.25 10.13 20.12
N GLY A 110 -27.33 9.19 19.17
CA GLY A 110 -27.02 7.79 19.43
C GLY A 110 -25.59 7.61 19.94
N PHE A 111 -25.40 6.76 20.94
CA PHE A 111 -24.11 6.58 21.63
C PHE A 111 -22.96 6.03 20.76
N GLN A 112 -23.24 5.63 19.51
CA GLN A 112 -22.25 5.12 18.54
C GLN A 112 -22.12 6.02 17.30
N GLU A 113 -22.66 7.24 17.34
CA GLU A 113 -22.52 8.20 16.25
C GLU A 113 -21.09 8.75 16.20
N VAL A 114 -20.43 8.56 15.07
CA VAL A 114 -19.10 9.10 14.77
C VAL A 114 -19.05 9.51 13.30
N GLU A 115 -18.49 10.70 13.08
CA GLU A 115 -17.57 11.17 12.03
C GLU A 115 -16.78 10.18 11.14
N GLN A 116 -17.21 8.96 10.83
CA GLN A 116 -16.30 7.90 10.38
C GLN A 116 -15.57 8.18 9.06
N MET A 117 -16.20 8.87 8.09
CA MET A 117 -15.50 9.25 6.85
C MET A 117 -14.47 10.36 7.11
N ALA A 118 -14.83 11.37 7.89
CA ALA A 118 -13.90 12.44 8.26
C ALA A 118 -12.73 11.90 9.11
N LEU A 119 -13.01 10.92 9.98
CA LEU A 119 -12.02 10.28 10.85
C LEU A 119 -10.89 9.62 10.06
N PHE A 120 -11.21 8.99 8.92
CA PHE A 120 -10.25 8.22 8.13
C PHE A 120 -9.77 8.95 6.87
N GLU A 121 -10.21 10.18 6.61
CA GLU A 121 -9.94 10.91 5.35
C GLU A 121 -8.45 10.95 4.97
N ASP A 122 -7.56 11.19 5.93
CA ASP A 122 -6.09 11.23 5.72
C ASP A 122 -5.40 9.85 5.92
N MET A 123 -6.16 8.80 6.17
CA MET A 123 -5.64 7.45 6.49
C MET A 123 -5.89 6.44 5.37
N VAL A 124 -6.67 6.82 4.36
CA VAL A 124 -7.03 5.97 3.23
C VAL A 124 -6.71 6.68 1.92
N CYS A 125 -6.42 5.93 0.86
CA CYS A 125 -6.24 6.50 -0.47
C CYS A 125 -7.57 6.80 -1.18
N TYR A 126 -8.66 6.22 -0.68
CA TYR A 126 -10.01 6.40 -1.22
C TYR A 126 -11.05 6.03 -0.17
N GLN A 127 -12.16 6.78 -0.16
CA GLN A 127 -13.33 6.47 0.64
C GLN A 127 -14.61 6.75 -0.15
N GLU A 128 -15.60 5.89 0.01
CA GLU A 128 -16.93 6.07 -0.57
C GLU A 128 -18.00 5.53 0.38
N GLU A 129 -19.10 6.27 0.53
CA GLU A 129 -20.30 5.81 1.24
C GLU A 129 -21.32 5.25 0.25
N VAL A 130 -21.90 4.10 0.61
CA VAL A 130 -23.05 3.55 -0.12
C VAL A 130 -24.26 4.44 0.16
N ARG A 131 -24.77 5.08 -0.91
CA ARG A 131 -25.92 6.02 -0.83
C ARG A 131 -27.25 5.42 -1.27
N ASP A 132 -27.25 4.21 -1.82
CA ASP A 132 -28.44 3.46 -2.19
C ASP A 132 -28.14 1.95 -2.10
N PRO A 133 -29.05 1.11 -1.58
CA PRO A 133 -28.87 -0.34 -1.51
C PRO A 133 -28.44 -0.97 -2.84
N SER A 134 -29.03 -0.55 -3.96
CA SER A 134 -28.74 -1.10 -5.30
C SER A 134 -27.30 -0.83 -5.77
N ARG A 135 -26.60 0.11 -5.13
CA ARG A 135 -25.22 0.48 -5.48
C ARG A 135 -24.15 -0.28 -4.69
N MET A 136 -24.55 -1.22 -3.82
CA MET A 136 -23.62 -1.96 -2.96
C MET A 136 -22.44 -2.57 -3.72
N ALA A 137 -22.72 -3.30 -4.82
CA ALA A 137 -21.68 -4.01 -5.55
C ALA A 137 -20.74 -3.06 -6.32
N GLU A 138 -21.26 -2.02 -6.98
CA GLU A 138 -20.43 -1.09 -7.72
C GLU A 138 -19.50 -0.27 -6.82
N VAL A 139 -20.00 0.17 -5.66
CA VAL A 139 -19.23 0.95 -4.68
C VAL A 139 -18.14 0.08 -4.09
N LEU A 140 -18.46 -1.14 -3.63
CA LEU A 140 -17.46 -2.05 -3.07
C LEU A 140 -16.37 -2.40 -4.10
N ASN A 141 -16.76 -2.69 -5.35
CA ASN A 141 -15.80 -2.98 -6.41
C ASN A 141 -14.85 -1.81 -6.66
N ARG A 142 -15.37 -0.58 -6.67
CA ARG A 142 -14.59 0.64 -6.87
C ARG A 142 -13.63 0.89 -5.70
N VAL A 143 -14.09 0.74 -4.46
CA VAL A 143 -13.26 0.88 -3.25
C VAL A 143 -12.10 -0.13 -3.25
N ILE A 144 -12.37 -1.42 -3.48
CA ILE A 144 -11.32 -2.46 -3.53
C ILE A 144 -10.33 -2.17 -4.67
N SER A 145 -10.83 -1.81 -5.86
CA SER A 145 -9.98 -1.46 -6.99
C SER A 145 -9.08 -0.26 -6.71
N LYS A 146 -9.57 0.73 -5.95
CA LYS A 146 -8.81 1.90 -5.54
C LYS A 146 -7.75 1.58 -4.50
N ALA A 147 -8.02 0.70 -3.53
CA ALA A 147 -7.00 0.24 -2.58
C ALA A 147 -5.79 -0.41 -3.29
N TRP A 148 -6.04 -1.25 -4.30
CA TRP A 148 -4.96 -1.84 -5.11
C TRP A 148 -4.17 -0.80 -5.90
N ARG A 149 -4.86 0.14 -6.55
CA ARG A 149 -4.22 1.18 -7.38
C ARG A 149 -3.45 2.20 -6.56
N GLY A 150 -3.97 2.55 -5.39
CA GLY A 150 -3.33 3.48 -4.46
C GLY A 150 -2.24 2.85 -3.60
N CYS A 151 -2.10 1.51 -3.64
CA CYS A 151 -1.24 0.73 -2.73
C CYS A 151 -1.40 1.18 -1.28
N ALA A 152 -2.64 1.24 -0.80
CA ALA A 152 -2.99 1.78 0.52
C ALA A 152 -4.39 1.33 0.93
N PRO A 153 -4.79 1.50 2.20
CA PRO A 153 -6.15 1.22 2.63
C PRO A 153 -7.18 2.04 1.85
N ALA A 154 -8.36 1.46 1.61
CA ALA A 154 -9.54 2.19 1.13
C ALA A 154 -10.77 1.83 1.98
N GLN A 155 -11.63 2.81 2.20
CA GLN A 155 -12.81 2.69 3.06
C GLN A 155 -14.09 2.57 2.24
N ILE A 156 -14.93 1.63 2.62
CA ILE A 156 -16.35 1.65 2.29
C ILE A 156 -17.15 1.96 3.56
N ASN A 157 -17.97 3.01 3.50
CA ASN A 157 -18.93 3.32 4.56
C ASN A 157 -20.32 2.78 4.18
N VAL A 158 -20.96 2.03 5.08
CA VAL A 158 -22.24 1.37 4.78
C VAL A 158 -23.29 1.66 5.86
N PRO A 159 -24.35 2.42 5.54
CA PRO A 159 -25.49 2.62 6.43
C PRO A 159 -26.16 1.29 6.82
N ARG A 160 -26.41 1.10 8.12
CA ARG A 160 -27.01 -0.14 8.65
C ARG A 160 -28.36 -0.47 8.03
N ASP A 161 -29.15 0.55 7.68
CA ASP A 161 -30.47 0.41 7.06
C ASP A 161 -30.41 0.04 5.58
N PHE A 162 -29.23 -0.11 4.99
CA PHE A 162 -29.05 -0.62 3.62
C PHE A 162 -28.72 -2.11 3.55
N TRP A 163 -28.63 -2.79 4.69
CA TRP A 163 -28.70 -4.24 4.77
C TRP A 163 -30.15 -4.73 4.64
N THR A 164 -30.30 -6.02 4.34
CA THR A 164 -31.55 -6.78 4.27
C THR A 164 -32.55 -6.35 3.19
N HIS A 165 -32.08 -5.62 2.18
CA HIS A 165 -32.86 -5.29 0.98
C HIS A 165 -32.65 -6.31 -0.13
N VAL A 166 -33.74 -6.73 -0.77
CA VAL A 166 -33.66 -7.46 -2.04
C VAL A 166 -33.59 -6.45 -3.17
N ILE A 167 -32.51 -6.49 -3.93
CA ILE A 167 -32.22 -5.54 -5.00
C ILE A 167 -32.07 -6.23 -6.34
N ASP A 168 -32.46 -5.55 -7.41
CA ASP A 168 -32.02 -5.88 -8.75
C ASP A 168 -30.58 -5.37 -8.92
N ILE A 169 -29.64 -6.29 -9.12
CA ILE A 169 -28.22 -5.97 -9.19
C ILE A 169 -27.55 -6.57 -10.41
N GLU A 170 -26.58 -5.82 -10.94
CA GLU A 170 -25.58 -6.27 -11.88
C GLU A 170 -24.24 -6.35 -11.15
N LEU A 171 -23.61 -7.54 -11.15
CA LEU A 171 -22.28 -7.69 -10.55
C LEU A 171 -21.25 -7.04 -11.48
N PRO A 172 -20.42 -6.11 -10.99
CA PRO A 172 -19.48 -5.40 -11.85
C PRO A 172 -18.36 -6.32 -12.31
N GLN A 173 -17.88 -6.10 -13.54
CA GLN A 173 -16.64 -6.75 -13.99
C GLN A 173 -15.44 -6.24 -13.18
N ILE A 174 -14.58 -7.17 -12.76
CA ILE A 174 -13.31 -6.83 -12.12
C ILE A 174 -12.30 -6.44 -13.20
N VAL A 175 -11.98 -5.15 -13.28
CA VAL A 175 -10.98 -4.62 -14.23
C VAL A 175 -9.65 -4.43 -13.50
N ARG A 176 -8.70 -5.33 -13.77
CA ARG A 176 -7.32 -5.22 -13.29
C ARG A 176 -6.50 -4.44 -14.31
N LEU A 177 -5.88 -3.36 -13.86
CA LEU A 177 -4.96 -2.59 -14.69
C LEU A 177 -3.56 -3.15 -14.54
N GLU A 178 -2.81 -3.15 -15.63
CA GLU A 178 -1.37 -3.40 -15.59
C GLU A 178 -0.69 -2.28 -14.79
N ARG A 179 0.43 -2.61 -14.14
CA ARG A 179 1.22 -1.61 -13.43
C ARG A 179 1.95 -0.72 -14.46
N PRO A 180 2.10 0.59 -14.20
CA PRO A 180 2.74 1.49 -15.14
C PRO A 180 4.22 1.13 -15.36
N ALA A 181 4.67 1.14 -16.61
CA ALA A 181 6.05 0.81 -16.97
C ALA A 181 7.05 1.94 -16.73
N GLY A 182 6.60 3.16 -16.43
CA GLY A 182 7.45 4.36 -16.36
C GLY A 182 7.56 5.11 -17.70
N GLY A 183 8.04 6.35 -17.63
CA GLY A 183 8.19 7.22 -18.80
C GLY A 183 9.46 6.92 -19.60
N LYS A 184 9.33 6.64 -20.90
CA LYS A 184 10.46 6.26 -21.78
C LYS A 184 11.64 7.24 -21.72
N GLN A 185 11.38 8.54 -21.78
CA GLN A 185 12.43 9.57 -21.72
C GLN A 185 13.16 9.58 -20.38
N ALA A 186 12.41 9.49 -19.27
CA ALA A 186 12.99 9.47 -17.93
C ALA A 186 13.82 8.19 -17.68
N ILE A 187 13.39 7.05 -18.24
CA ILE A 187 14.15 5.79 -18.18
C ILE A 187 15.47 5.91 -18.95
N ALA A 188 15.44 6.45 -20.18
CA ALA A 188 16.65 6.65 -20.97
C ALA A 188 17.63 7.62 -20.28
N GLU A 189 17.12 8.70 -19.69
CA GLU A 189 17.92 9.64 -18.90
C GLU A 189 18.54 8.98 -17.65
N ALA A 190 17.76 8.17 -16.93
CA ALA A 190 18.26 7.40 -15.80
C ALA A 190 19.36 6.40 -16.18
N ALA A 191 19.17 5.65 -17.28
CA ALA A 191 20.16 4.70 -17.79
C ALA A 191 21.47 5.41 -18.19
N LYS A 192 21.38 6.58 -18.84
CA LYS A 192 22.54 7.41 -19.17
C LYS A 192 23.29 7.86 -17.91
N LEU A 193 22.58 8.45 -16.94
CA LEU A 193 23.19 8.91 -15.70
C LEU A 193 23.89 7.78 -14.93
N LEU A 194 23.29 6.58 -14.92
CA LEU A 194 23.89 5.41 -14.28
C LEU A 194 25.11 4.87 -15.04
N SER A 195 25.11 4.95 -16.37
CA SER A 195 26.24 4.51 -17.21
C SER A 195 27.45 5.45 -17.10
N GLU A 196 27.21 6.75 -16.87
CA GLU A 196 28.26 7.76 -16.68
C GLU A 196 28.71 7.89 -15.20
N ALA A 197 28.08 7.17 -14.27
CA ALA A 197 28.36 7.28 -12.84
C ALA A 197 29.71 6.65 -12.47
N ASN A 198 30.49 7.34 -11.63
CA ASN A 198 31.74 6.82 -11.08
C ASN A 198 31.49 5.95 -9.84
N PHE A 199 30.46 6.28 -9.05
CA PHE A 199 30.10 5.54 -7.83
C PHE A 199 28.57 5.50 -7.67
N PRO A 200 27.85 4.73 -8.51
CA PRO A 200 26.41 4.57 -8.35
C PRO A 200 26.06 3.78 -7.10
N VAL A 201 25.00 4.18 -6.40
CA VAL A 201 24.45 3.44 -5.24
C VAL A 201 22.96 3.19 -5.47
N ILE A 202 22.50 1.96 -5.23
CA ILE A 202 21.08 1.62 -5.30
C ILE A 202 20.49 1.67 -3.89
N LEU A 203 19.34 2.32 -3.73
CA LEU A 203 18.53 2.32 -2.53
C LEU A 203 17.17 1.68 -2.82
N ASN A 204 17.03 0.40 -2.44
CA ASN A 204 15.78 -0.34 -2.62
C ASN A 204 14.78 -0.05 -1.50
N GLY A 205 13.52 0.17 -1.84
CA GLY A 205 12.42 0.29 -0.88
C GLY A 205 11.38 -0.81 -1.01
N ALA A 206 10.24 -0.58 -0.34
CA ALA A 206 9.09 -1.49 -0.33
C ALA A 206 8.61 -1.89 -1.73
N GLY A 207 8.68 -0.95 -2.68
CA GLY A 207 8.26 -1.17 -4.06
C GLY A 207 9.07 -2.25 -4.78
N VAL A 208 10.28 -2.57 -4.33
CA VAL A 208 11.06 -3.70 -4.85
C VAL A 208 10.48 -5.04 -4.41
N VAL A 209 10.01 -5.14 -3.17
CA VAL A 209 9.39 -6.35 -2.63
C VAL A 209 7.99 -6.53 -3.22
N ILE A 210 7.15 -5.49 -3.15
CA ILE A 210 5.77 -5.47 -3.70
C ILE A 210 5.79 -5.64 -5.22
N GLY A 211 6.85 -5.14 -5.85
CA GLY A 211 7.15 -5.20 -7.28
C GLY A 211 7.60 -6.57 -7.79
N ASP A 212 8.00 -7.49 -6.90
CA ASP A 212 8.77 -8.68 -7.29
C ASP A 212 10.02 -8.31 -8.13
N ALA A 213 10.72 -7.26 -7.70
CA ALA A 213 11.84 -6.66 -8.42
C ALA A 213 13.22 -7.05 -7.84
N ILE A 214 13.28 -7.93 -6.83
CA ILE A 214 14.52 -8.30 -6.15
C ILE A 214 15.55 -8.87 -7.13
N ALA A 215 15.14 -9.80 -8.01
CA ALA A 215 16.05 -10.43 -8.96
C ALA A 215 16.61 -9.44 -10.00
N VAL A 216 15.76 -8.59 -10.58
CA VAL A 216 16.22 -7.59 -11.56
C VAL A 216 17.05 -6.49 -10.91
N SER A 217 16.74 -6.12 -9.66
CA SER A 217 17.58 -5.20 -8.88
C SER A 217 18.98 -5.78 -8.63
N ALA A 218 19.08 -7.08 -8.36
CA ALA A 218 20.37 -7.75 -8.22
C ALA A 218 21.16 -7.75 -9.54
N ALA A 219 20.52 -8.09 -10.66
CA ALA A 219 21.17 -8.02 -11.98
C ALA A 219 21.65 -6.61 -12.32
N LEU A 220 20.85 -5.58 -11.98
CA LEU A 220 21.22 -4.18 -12.15
C LEU A 220 22.43 -3.79 -11.28
N ALA A 221 22.43 -4.21 -10.01
CA ALA A 221 23.55 -3.97 -9.11
C ALA A 221 24.84 -4.63 -9.61
N GLU A 222 24.77 -5.88 -10.07
CA GLU A 222 25.91 -6.61 -10.63
C GLU A 222 26.44 -5.95 -11.90
N ARG A 223 25.56 -5.48 -12.78
CA ARG A 223 25.92 -4.80 -14.03
C ARG A 223 26.65 -3.47 -13.81
N LEU A 224 26.28 -2.75 -12.76
CA LEU A 224 26.86 -1.47 -12.37
C LEU A 224 28.03 -1.61 -11.37
N ASP A 225 28.27 -2.82 -10.85
CA ASP A 225 29.06 -3.07 -9.64
C ASP A 225 28.70 -2.14 -8.46
N ALA A 226 27.41 -1.83 -8.34
CA ALA A 226 26.88 -0.84 -7.41
C ALA A 226 26.50 -1.47 -6.06
N PRO A 227 26.94 -0.91 -4.92
CA PRO A 227 26.43 -1.32 -3.61
C PRO A 227 24.93 -1.03 -3.48
N VAL A 228 24.22 -1.91 -2.76
CA VAL A 228 22.77 -1.86 -2.56
C VAL A 228 22.41 -1.65 -1.10
N CYS A 229 21.88 -0.47 -0.81
CA CYS A 229 21.23 -0.11 0.43
C CYS A 229 19.77 -0.57 0.40
N SER A 230 19.23 -0.97 1.55
CA SER A 230 17.80 -1.18 1.74
C SER A 230 17.20 -0.02 2.53
N GLY A 231 15.94 0.34 2.27
CA GLY A 231 15.21 1.30 3.07
C GLY A 231 14.97 0.80 4.49
N TYR A 232 14.86 1.73 5.45
CA TYR A 232 14.47 1.41 6.82
C TYR A 232 13.17 0.58 6.83
N GLN A 233 13.14 -0.49 7.62
CA GLN A 233 12.06 -1.51 7.70
C GLN A 233 11.85 -2.38 6.44
N HIS A 234 12.72 -2.28 5.43
CA HIS A 234 12.63 -3.09 4.20
C HIS A 234 13.94 -3.83 3.92
N ASN A 235 14.50 -4.46 4.96
CA ASN A 235 15.73 -5.25 4.87
C ASN A 235 15.61 -6.45 3.91
N ASP A 236 14.38 -6.83 3.58
CA ASP A 236 13.99 -7.86 2.62
C ASP A 236 14.02 -7.37 1.16
N ALA A 237 14.27 -6.09 0.91
CA ALA A 237 14.32 -5.52 -0.44
C ALA A 237 15.60 -5.85 -1.23
N PHE A 238 16.52 -6.63 -0.66
CA PHE A 238 17.69 -7.14 -1.36
C PHE A 238 18.26 -8.41 -0.67
N PRO A 239 18.87 -9.37 -1.38
CA PRO A 239 19.41 -10.57 -0.76
C PRO A 239 20.58 -10.22 0.17
N GLY A 240 20.40 -10.40 1.49
CA GLY A 240 21.40 -10.00 2.49
C GLY A 240 22.75 -10.73 2.40
N SER A 241 22.80 -11.90 1.75
CA SER A 241 24.03 -12.66 1.49
C SER A 241 24.77 -12.22 0.21
N HIS A 242 24.18 -11.33 -0.58
CA HIS A 242 24.78 -10.87 -1.82
C HIS A 242 26.00 -9.99 -1.55
N ARG A 243 27.08 -10.14 -2.34
CA ARG A 243 28.35 -9.41 -2.15
C ARG A 243 28.21 -7.88 -2.16
N LEU A 244 27.20 -7.37 -2.87
CA LEU A 244 26.89 -5.94 -3.00
C LEU A 244 25.89 -5.45 -1.94
N ALA A 245 25.37 -6.31 -1.08
CA ALA A 245 24.42 -5.91 -0.03
C ALA A 245 25.16 -5.14 1.07
N VAL A 246 24.72 -3.91 1.36
CA VAL A 246 25.35 -3.08 2.42
C VAL A 246 24.42 -2.84 3.61
N GLY A 247 23.21 -3.40 3.57
CA GLY A 247 22.24 -3.38 4.66
C GLY A 247 21.30 -2.18 4.66
N PRO A 248 20.48 -2.02 5.72
CA PRO A 248 19.50 -0.95 5.79
C PRO A 248 20.16 0.41 6.00
N LEU A 249 19.69 1.42 5.27
CA LEU A 249 20.07 2.81 5.45
C LEU A 249 19.21 3.47 6.54
N GLY A 250 19.82 4.31 7.38
CA GLY A 250 19.14 5.00 8.46
C GLY A 250 20.00 5.12 9.71
N TYR A 251 19.57 5.93 10.68
CA TYR A 251 20.31 6.13 11.93
C TYR A 251 20.34 4.88 12.84
N ASN A 252 19.36 3.97 12.69
CA ASN A 252 19.36 2.63 13.29
C ASN A 252 19.75 1.54 12.25
N GLY A 253 20.51 1.93 11.22
CA GLY A 253 20.88 1.09 10.08
C GLY A 253 22.35 0.66 10.08
N SER A 254 22.80 0.24 8.91
CA SER A 254 24.17 -0.20 8.63
C SER A 254 25.11 0.99 8.47
N LYS A 255 26.21 0.98 9.23
CA LYS A 255 27.30 1.94 9.06
C LYS A 255 27.93 1.87 7.67
N ALA A 256 28.05 0.67 7.10
CA ALA A 256 28.57 0.48 5.75
C ALA A 256 27.68 1.15 4.70
N ALA A 257 26.35 1.02 4.83
CA ALA A 257 25.40 1.71 3.95
C ALA A 257 25.57 3.24 4.01
N MET A 258 25.73 3.80 5.21
CA MET A 258 25.94 5.23 5.42
C MET A 258 27.27 5.72 4.82
N GLU A 259 28.37 4.99 5.05
CA GLU A 259 29.71 5.33 4.54
C GLU A 259 29.84 5.18 3.01
N LEU A 260 29.01 4.36 2.39
CA LEU A 260 29.01 4.16 0.94
C LEU A 260 28.08 5.15 0.23
N ILE A 261 26.86 5.37 0.73
CA ILE A 261 25.92 6.28 0.05
C ILE A 261 26.39 7.73 0.05
N ILE A 262 27.15 8.18 1.07
CA ILE A 262 27.73 9.52 1.10
C ILE A 262 28.72 9.77 -0.05
N LYS A 263 29.33 8.71 -0.59
CA LYS A 263 30.28 8.77 -1.71
C LYS A 263 29.59 8.76 -3.07
N ALA A 264 28.28 8.51 -3.12
CA ALA A 264 27.55 8.38 -4.37
C ALA A 264 27.59 9.68 -5.17
N ASP A 265 27.81 9.56 -6.48
CA ASP A 265 27.55 10.61 -7.46
C ASP A 265 26.20 10.42 -8.16
N VAL A 266 25.66 9.19 -8.16
CA VAL A 266 24.29 8.88 -8.57
C VAL A 266 23.65 7.93 -7.56
N VAL A 267 22.42 8.23 -7.12
CA VAL A 267 21.60 7.32 -6.32
C VAL A 267 20.38 6.90 -7.11
N LEU A 268 20.23 5.59 -7.34
CA LEU A 268 19.00 4.99 -7.83
C LEU A 268 18.12 4.59 -6.65
N ALA A 269 17.15 5.43 -6.33
CA ALA A 269 16.12 5.17 -5.33
C ALA A 269 14.98 4.36 -5.96
N LEU A 270 15.07 3.04 -5.88
CA LEU A 270 14.17 2.10 -6.56
C LEU A 270 13.01 1.67 -5.65
N GLY A 271 11.77 1.99 -6.05
CA GLY A 271 10.56 1.58 -5.33
C GLY A 271 10.49 2.19 -3.92
N THR A 272 10.87 3.46 -3.77
CA THR A 272 10.95 4.11 -2.47
C THR A 272 10.51 5.58 -2.52
N ARG A 273 9.75 5.96 -1.49
CA ARG A 273 9.38 7.36 -1.19
C ARG A 273 10.50 8.18 -0.54
N LEU A 274 11.73 7.64 -0.49
CA LEU A 274 12.89 8.24 0.18
C LEU A 274 12.59 8.61 1.64
N ASN A 275 12.01 7.66 2.39
CA ASN A 275 11.45 7.93 3.71
C ASN A 275 12.43 8.67 4.65
N PRO A 276 11.93 9.58 5.51
CA PRO A 276 12.79 10.37 6.39
C PRO A 276 13.68 9.55 7.32
N PHE A 277 13.22 8.38 7.77
CA PHE A 277 13.97 7.47 8.64
C PHE A 277 15.23 6.90 7.99
N SER A 278 15.26 6.84 6.64
CA SER A 278 16.39 6.35 5.87
C SER A 278 17.25 7.47 5.29
N THR A 279 16.73 8.69 5.12
CA THR A 279 17.39 9.68 4.26
C THR A 279 17.68 11.02 4.94
N LEU A 280 17.02 11.33 6.06
CA LEU A 280 17.30 12.58 6.79
C LEU A 280 18.40 12.38 7.84
N PRO A 281 19.20 13.42 8.11
CA PRO A 281 20.14 13.42 9.22
C PRO A 281 19.44 13.18 10.55
N GLY A 282 20.10 12.47 11.45
CA GLY A 282 19.58 12.20 12.79
C GLY A 282 20.72 11.83 13.73
N TYR A 283 20.60 12.17 15.00
CA TYR A 283 21.58 11.81 16.05
C TYR A 283 23.02 12.24 15.72
N GLY A 284 23.19 13.38 15.03
CA GLY A 284 24.51 13.89 14.63
C GLY A 284 25.13 13.20 13.42
N ILE A 285 24.38 12.33 12.72
CA ILE A 285 24.85 11.60 11.55
C ILE A 285 24.22 12.21 10.29
N ASP A 286 25.06 12.68 9.36
CA ASP A 286 24.67 13.19 8.05
C ASP A 286 25.41 12.42 6.95
N TYR A 287 24.72 11.44 6.35
CA TYR A 287 25.28 10.51 5.38
C TYR A 287 24.65 10.66 3.98
N TRP A 288 23.65 11.53 3.81
CA TRP A 288 23.01 11.69 2.51
C TRP A 288 23.93 12.47 1.57
N PRO A 289 24.20 11.97 0.35
CA PRO A 289 25.12 12.63 -0.57
C PRO A 289 24.60 14.02 -0.98
N LYS A 290 25.48 15.03 -0.97
CA LYS A 290 25.10 16.43 -1.21
C LYS A 290 25.08 16.82 -2.68
N GLN A 291 25.86 16.11 -3.51
CA GLN A 291 26.06 16.44 -4.93
C GLN A 291 25.53 15.35 -5.86
N ALA A 292 25.04 14.23 -5.32
CA ALA A 292 24.55 13.13 -6.14
C ALA A 292 23.32 13.52 -6.96
N LYS A 293 23.25 13.01 -8.19
CA LYS A 293 22.01 12.98 -8.96
C LYS A 293 21.10 11.90 -8.38
N ILE A 294 19.86 12.25 -8.09
CA ILE A 294 18.89 11.33 -7.50
C ILE A 294 17.89 10.91 -8.57
N ILE A 295 17.87 9.61 -8.89
CA ILE A 295 16.85 8.99 -9.71
C ILE A 295 15.85 8.34 -8.76
N GLN A 296 14.60 8.77 -8.76
CA GLN A 296 13.56 8.20 -7.90
C GLN A 296 12.50 7.47 -8.72
N VAL A 297 12.29 6.20 -8.39
CA VAL A 297 11.26 5.34 -8.96
C VAL A 297 10.23 5.04 -7.89
N ASP A 298 8.97 5.41 -8.13
CA ASP A 298 7.84 5.07 -7.27
C ASP A 298 6.59 4.88 -8.12
N ILE A 299 5.68 4.00 -7.72
CA ILE A 299 4.42 3.80 -8.45
C ILE A 299 3.42 4.93 -8.16
N ASN A 300 3.58 5.62 -7.03
CA ASN A 300 2.75 6.74 -6.62
C ASN A 300 3.48 8.07 -6.89
N ALA A 301 2.96 8.83 -7.86
CA ALA A 301 3.52 10.12 -8.26
C ALA A 301 3.60 11.14 -7.11
N ASP A 302 2.69 11.09 -6.13
CA ASP A 302 2.68 12.00 -4.98
C ASP A 302 3.87 11.77 -4.01
N ARG A 303 4.63 10.70 -4.22
CA ARG A 303 5.82 10.35 -3.42
C ARG A 303 7.12 10.79 -4.06
N ILE A 304 7.11 11.14 -5.34
CA ILE A 304 8.29 11.58 -6.07
C ILE A 304 8.62 13.02 -5.68
N GLY A 305 9.85 13.26 -5.21
CA GLY A 305 10.30 14.59 -4.80
C GLY A 305 9.78 15.05 -3.43
N LEU A 306 9.06 14.19 -2.69
CA LEU A 306 8.44 14.56 -1.41
C LEU A 306 9.48 14.87 -0.32
N THR A 307 10.57 14.09 -0.25
CA THR A 307 11.56 14.17 0.85
C THR A 307 12.91 14.75 0.42
N LYS A 308 13.29 14.56 -0.85
CA LYS A 308 14.58 14.97 -1.41
C LYS A 308 14.38 15.58 -2.79
N THR A 309 15.27 16.49 -3.18
CA THR A 309 15.32 16.99 -4.55
C THR A 309 15.69 15.84 -5.50
N VAL A 310 14.86 15.62 -6.51
CA VAL A 310 15.02 14.55 -7.50
C VAL A 310 15.53 15.14 -8.81
N SER A 311 16.51 14.48 -9.42
CA SER A 311 17.00 14.81 -10.76
C SER A 311 16.14 14.17 -11.84
N VAL A 312 15.77 12.90 -11.67
CA VAL A 312 14.90 12.15 -12.58
C VAL A 312 13.83 11.41 -11.79
N GLY A 313 12.57 11.75 -12.01
CA GLY A 313 11.42 11.08 -11.39
C GLY A 313 10.77 10.11 -12.37
N ILE A 314 10.57 8.86 -11.96
CA ILE A 314 9.93 7.82 -12.78
C ILE A 314 8.72 7.27 -12.03
N CYS A 315 7.52 7.63 -12.50
CA CYS A 315 6.27 7.07 -12.01
C CYS A 315 6.03 5.70 -12.66
N GLY A 316 6.37 4.61 -11.96
CA GLY A 316 6.38 3.27 -12.52
C GLY A 316 6.59 2.17 -11.49
N ASP A 317 6.23 0.94 -11.88
CA ASP A 317 6.56 -0.27 -11.14
C ASP A 317 8.08 -0.51 -11.13
N ALA A 318 8.61 -0.84 -9.95
CA ALA A 318 10.04 -0.99 -9.75
C ALA A 318 10.67 -2.07 -10.63
N LYS A 319 9.97 -3.19 -10.88
CA LYS A 319 10.49 -4.29 -11.70
C LYS A 319 10.58 -3.87 -13.16
N GLN A 320 9.50 -3.30 -13.69
CA GLN A 320 9.46 -2.86 -15.09
C GLN A 320 10.46 -1.74 -15.37
N VAL A 321 10.60 -0.78 -14.46
CA VAL A 321 11.56 0.31 -14.62
C VAL A 321 12.99 -0.20 -14.51
N ALA A 322 13.32 -1.03 -13.51
CA ALA A 322 14.66 -1.60 -13.37
C ALA A 322 15.07 -2.45 -14.58
N GLN A 323 14.14 -3.24 -15.13
CA GLN A 323 14.39 -4.05 -16.33
C GLN A 323 14.72 -3.17 -17.54
N GLN A 324 13.92 -2.13 -17.79
CA GLN A 324 14.16 -1.23 -18.92
C GLN A 324 15.44 -0.39 -18.76
N ILE A 325 15.82 -0.03 -17.53
CA ILE A 325 17.11 0.62 -17.24
C ILE A 325 18.24 -0.36 -17.57
N LEU A 326 18.17 -1.60 -17.06
CA LEU A 326 19.19 -2.62 -17.28
C LEU A 326 19.44 -2.89 -18.77
N GLU A 327 18.39 -2.92 -19.58
CA GLU A 327 18.46 -3.09 -21.04
C GLU A 327 19.09 -1.91 -21.79
N GLN A 328 19.16 -0.73 -21.17
CA GLN A 328 19.65 0.51 -21.78
C GLN A 328 20.98 0.99 -21.20
N LEU A 329 21.57 0.25 -20.26
CA LEU A 329 22.91 0.58 -19.78
C LEU A 329 23.93 0.41 -20.92
N ASP A 330 24.84 1.36 -21.04
CA ASP A 330 25.91 1.28 -22.03
C ASP A 330 26.83 0.08 -21.73
N ALA A 331 27.54 -0.39 -22.77
CA ALA A 331 28.45 -1.55 -22.72
C ALA A 331 29.61 -1.34 -21.73
#